data_AF-A0A345NQS9-F1
#
_entry.id   AF-A0A345NQS9-F1
#
_cell.length_a   1.000
_cell.length_b   1.000
_cell.length_c   1.000
_cell.angle_alpha   90.00
_cell.angle_beta   90.00
_cell.angle_gamma   90.00
#
_symmetry.space_group_name_H-M   'P 1'
#
loop_
_entity.id
_entity.type
_entity.pdbx_description
1 polymer ?
#
loop_
_entity_poly.entity_id
_entity_poly.type
_entity_poly.pdbx_seq_one_letter_code
_entity_poly.pdbx_strand_id
1 'polypeptide(L)'
;MMNGLMGPPYELGRRRRSQSGRLAPTSAFLPARDRRHVRIGLENRDVVHTLRMGLFDRFGSKHHEGAGLGADRGNFRFADESDGKASLTLDLGDLPTDAVVQVAGDEPNGAFWEGVASYVAPALAARLDMDSEGSMFAVCGDRTDLEQLRERLQPLVDQPAAMTGLLQRAQADGVLLEGYGR
;
A
#
# COMPACT_ATOMS: atom_id res chain seq x y z
N MET A 1 26.89 49.23 6.77
CA MET A 1 26.65 50.27 5.75
C MET A 1 27.99 50.85 5.33
N MET A 2 28.45 50.57 4.10
CA MET A 2 29.37 51.38 3.28
C MET A 2 29.57 50.68 1.93
N ASN A 3 29.31 51.42 0.86
CA ASN A 3 29.27 51.02 -0.56
C ASN A 3 30.66 50.98 -1.21
N GLY A 4 30.80 50.20 -2.29
CA GLY A 4 31.87 50.32 -3.28
C GLY A 4 31.70 49.26 -4.40
N LEU A 5 30.90 49.55 -5.43
CA LEU A 5 31.31 50.02 -6.77
C LEU A 5 32.06 49.01 -7.66
N MET A 6 31.25 48.23 -8.40
CA MET A 6 31.16 48.21 -9.87
C MET A 6 32.45 48.24 -10.73
N GLY A 7 32.68 47.12 -11.44
CA GLY A 7 33.36 47.02 -12.74
C GLY A 7 34.03 45.65 -12.94
N PRO A 8 34.25 45.15 -14.17
CA PRO A 8 33.59 45.39 -15.47
C PRO A 8 33.05 44.07 -16.13
N PRO A 9 32.17 44.14 -17.17
CA PRO A 9 31.85 42.98 -17.99
C PRO A 9 32.56 43.05 -19.36
N TYR A 10 33.50 42.15 -19.62
CA TYR A 10 33.93 41.83 -20.98
C TYR A 10 34.54 40.42 -21.01
N GLU A 11 33.96 39.53 -21.82
CA GLU A 11 34.66 38.88 -22.95
C GLU A 11 33.73 37.86 -23.61
N LEU A 12 33.43 38.16 -24.87
CA LEU A 12 32.78 37.28 -25.83
C LEU A 12 33.70 36.12 -26.21
N GLY A 13 33.34 34.90 -25.81
CA GLY A 13 33.91 33.67 -26.35
C GLY A 13 33.06 33.06 -27.46
N ARG A 14 33.02 33.66 -28.66
CA ARG A 14 32.60 32.94 -29.88
C ARG A 14 33.76 32.11 -30.41
N ARG A 15 33.64 30.78 -30.48
CA ARG A 15 34.18 30.00 -31.62
C ARG A 15 33.29 28.82 -32.01
N ARG A 16 32.86 28.90 -33.28
CA ARG A 16 32.33 27.83 -34.12
C ARG A 16 33.45 26.88 -34.56
N ARG A 17 33.12 25.58 -34.69
CA ARG A 17 33.19 24.78 -35.93
C ARG A 17 32.86 23.33 -35.54
N SER A 18 31.74 22.77 -36.00
CA SER A 18 31.56 22.14 -37.32
C SER A 18 32.36 20.85 -37.48
N GLN A 19 31.66 19.71 -37.41
CA GLN A 19 31.84 18.67 -38.41
C GLN A 19 30.50 18.00 -38.71
N SER A 20 30.12 18.12 -39.99
CA SER A 20 29.04 17.38 -40.64
C SER A 20 29.54 16.00 -41.08
N GLY A 21 28.61 15.04 -41.11
CA GLY A 21 28.74 13.76 -41.82
C GLY A 21 27.54 12.87 -41.51
N ARG A 22 26.34 13.18 -42.01
CA ARG A 22 25.70 12.65 -43.25
C ARG A 22 25.37 11.15 -43.25
N LEU A 23 24.05 10.91 -43.41
CA LEU A 23 23.36 9.79 -44.10
C LEU A 23 23.33 8.46 -43.33
N ALA A 24 22.22 7.73 -43.17
CA ALA A 24 20.93 7.69 -43.88
C ALA A 24 19.81 7.12 -42.96
N PRO A 25 18.52 7.28 -43.33
CA PRO A 25 17.41 6.61 -42.67
C PRO A 25 17.17 5.22 -43.28
N THR A 26 17.18 4.18 -42.44
CA THR A 26 16.68 2.85 -42.81
C THR A 26 15.41 2.56 -42.04
N SER A 27 14.29 2.84 -42.71
CA SER A 27 13.01 2.19 -42.45
C SER A 27 13.06 0.84 -43.15
N ALA A 28 13.01 -0.27 -42.41
CA ALA A 28 12.66 -1.57 -42.98
C ALA A 28 12.28 -2.57 -41.87
N PHE A 29 11.00 -2.93 -41.90
CA PHE A 29 10.51 -4.28 -41.78
C PHE A 29 10.57 -4.99 -40.41
N LEU A 30 9.43 -4.90 -39.72
CA LEU A 30 8.84 -6.01 -38.97
C LEU A 30 8.72 -7.26 -39.86
N PRO A 31 9.15 -8.43 -39.36
CA PRO A 31 8.39 -9.65 -39.58
C PRO A 31 7.75 -10.12 -38.28
N ALA A 32 6.47 -10.45 -38.40
CA ALA A 32 5.68 -11.17 -37.42
C ALA A 32 6.15 -12.64 -37.25
N ARG A 33 5.73 -13.23 -36.12
CA ARG A 33 5.82 -14.65 -35.69
C ARG A 33 7.11 -14.96 -34.92
N ASP A 34 7.04 -15.43 -33.67
CA ASP A 34 6.50 -16.75 -33.35
C ASP A 34 6.00 -16.81 -31.90
N ARG A 35 4.68 -16.98 -31.73
CA ARG A 35 4.05 -17.35 -30.47
C ARG A 35 4.34 -18.84 -30.24
N ARG A 36 5.37 -19.16 -29.46
CA ARG A 36 5.46 -20.49 -28.87
C ARG A 36 4.59 -20.55 -27.64
N HIS A 37 3.45 -21.20 -27.81
CA HIS A 37 2.67 -21.80 -26.74
C HIS A 37 3.59 -22.66 -25.88
N VAL A 38 3.92 -22.18 -24.68
CA VAL A 38 4.24 -23.09 -23.58
C VAL A 38 2.91 -23.47 -22.96
N ARG A 39 2.41 -24.66 -23.33
CA ARG A 39 1.40 -25.37 -22.56
C ARG A 39 2.07 -25.81 -21.26
N ILE A 40 1.88 -25.07 -20.17
CA ILE A 40 2.05 -25.63 -18.83
C ILE A 40 0.69 -26.21 -18.44
N GLY A 41 0.72 -27.48 -18.06
CA GLY A 41 -0.43 -28.34 -17.87
C GLY A 41 -1.47 -27.77 -16.91
N LEU A 42 -2.72 -27.80 -17.37
CA LEU A 42 -3.89 -27.92 -16.52
C LEU A 42 -3.84 -29.30 -15.86
N GLU A 43 -3.44 -29.34 -14.60
CA GLU A 43 -3.77 -30.45 -13.71
C GLU A 43 -4.25 -29.89 -12.37
N ASN A 44 -5.56 -29.69 -12.31
CA ASN A 44 -6.42 -30.25 -11.29
C ASN A 44 -6.03 -29.98 -9.83
N ARG A 45 -6.60 -28.90 -9.27
CA ARG A 45 -7.14 -28.90 -7.90
C ARG A 45 -8.45 -28.10 -7.88
N ASP A 46 -9.50 -28.78 -8.31
CA ASP A 46 -10.81 -28.62 -7.66
C ASP A 46 -10.69 -28.93 -6.15
N VAL A 47 -11.65 -28.42 -5.38
CA VAL A 47 -11.75 -28.36 -3.91
C VAL A 47 -10.84 -27.25 -3.33
N VAL A 48 -11.31 -26.04 -3.06
CA VAL A 48 -12.36 -25.72 -2.07
C VAL A 48 -13.13 -24.45 -2.48
N HIS A 49 -14.26 -24.60 -3.16
CA HIS A 49 -15.35 -23.63 -3.11
C HIS A 49 -16.47 -24.30 -2.31
N THR A 50 -16.71 -23.82 -1.08
CA THR A 50 -17.82 -24.06 -0.11
C THR A 50 -17.13 -24.00 1.27
N LEU A 51 -17.29 -23.03 2.16
CA LEU A 51 -18.46 -22.24 2.54
C LEU A 51 -18.16 -20.73 2.54
N ARG A 52 -18.80 -19.98 1.64
CA ARG A 52 -19.04 -18.55 1.81
C ARG A 52 -20.47 -18.39 2.29
N MET A 53 -20.69 -18.58 3.59
CA MET A 53 -21.95 -18.24 4.26
C MET A 53 -21.65 -17.77 5.69
N GLY A 54 -21.72 -16.45 5.90
CA GLY A 54 -22.21 -15.86 7.14
C GLY A 54 -21.28 -15.79 8.36
N LEU A 55 -19.94 -15.82 8.22
CA LEU A 55 -19.06 -15.69 9.40
C LEU A 55 -18.98 -14.25 9.96
N PHE A 56 -19.27 -13.22 9.14
CA PHE A 56 -19.14 -11.81 9.52
C PHE A 56 -20.45 -11.18 10.05
N ASP A 57 -21.56 -11.91 10.13
CA ASP A 57 -22.85 -11.41 10.67
C ASP A 57 -22.84 -11.25 12.21
N ARG A 58 -21.70 -11.53 12.88
CA ARG A 58 -21.52 -11.38 14.33
C ARG A 58 -20.84 -10.05 14.73
N PHE A 59 -20.62 -9.12 13.81
CA PHE A 59 -20.19 -7.75 14.15
C PHE A 59 -21.35 -6.81 14.54
N GLY A 60 -22.52 -7.38 14.87
CA GLY A 60 -23.69 -6.66 15.36
C GLY A 60 -23.37 -5.80 16.58
N SER A 61 -23.41 -4.48 16.35
CA SER A 61 -23.44 -3.35 17.29
C SER A 61 -23.65 -3.73 18.75
N LYS A 62 -22.60 -3.65 19.55
CA LYS A 62 -22.74 -3.34 20.97
C LYS A 62 -21.78 -2.22 21.34
N HIS A 63 -22.35 -1.02 21.48
CA HIS A 63 -21.86 -0.06 22.46
C HIS A 63 -21.74 -0.79 23.80
N HIS A 64 -20.53 -1.17 24.19
CA HIS A 64 -20.23 -1.56 25.56
C HIS A 64 -19.32 -0.49 26.14
N GLU A 65 -19.97 0.47 26.77
CA GLU A 65 -19.39 1.24 27.85
C GLU A 65 -19.12 0.26 29.00
N GLY A 66 -17.86 0.15 29.46
CA GLY A 66 -17.55 -0.54 30.73
C GLY A 66 -16.38 -1.53 30.72
N ALA A 67 -15.18 -0.98 30.91
CA ALA A 67 -14.07 -1.49 31.72
C ALA A 67 -13.84 -3.02 31.83
N GLY A 68 -12.78 -3.50 31.18
CA GLY A 68 -12.12 -4.77 31.47
C GLY A 68 -10.62 -4.67 31.18
N LEU A 69 -9.81 -4.62 32.23
CA LEU A 69 -8.37 -4.40 32.22
C LEU A 69 -7.61 -5.51 31.49
N GLY A 70 -6.99 -5.18 30.36
CA GLY A 70 -6.08 -6.07 29.65
C GLY A 70 -5.26 -5.33 28.58
N ALA A 71 -4.35 -4.43 28.99
CA ALA A 71 -3.21 -3.92 28.20
C ALA A 71 -3.42 -3.73 26.67
N ASP A 72 -4.58 -3.22 26.26
CA ASP A 72 -4.91 -2.91 24.87
C ASP A 72 -4.20 -1.61 24.46
N ARG A 73 -2.91 -1.75 24.14
CA ARG A 73 -2.12 -0.65 23.60
C ARG A 73 -2.47 -0.46 22.13
N GLY A 74 -3.24 0.57 21.83
CA GLY A 74 -3.38 1.09 20.48
C GLY A 74 -4.57 0.49 19.75
N ASN A 75 -5.01 1.22 18.74
CA ASN A 75 -6.28 1.14 18.02
C ASN A 75 -6.63 -0.24 17.39
N PHE A 76 -5.81 -1.27 17.61
CA PHE A 76 -5.95 -2.63 17.11
C PHE A 76 -6.60 -3.55 18.14
N ARG A 77 -7.68 -4.21 17.74
CA ARG A 77 -8.41 -5.19 18.55
C ARG A 77 -8.20 -6.59 17.99
N PHE A 78 -7.93 -7.56 18.87
CA PHE A 78 -7.90 -8.97 18.49
C PHE A 78 -9.17 -9.68 18.98
N ALA A 79 -9.66 -10.62 18.17
CA ALA A 79 -10.61 -11.62 18.61
C ALA A 79 -10.15 -13.02 18.20
N ASP A 80 -10.35 -13.99 19.09
CA ASP A 80 -10.16 -15.42 18.75
C ASP A 80 -11.37 -15.90 17.94
N GLU A 81 -11.09 -16.58 16.83
CA GLU A 81 -12.09 -17.17 15.95
C GLU A 81 -12.14 -18.70 16.15
N SER A 82 -13.08 -19.34 15.47
CA SER A 82 -13.12 -20.80 15.42
C SER A 82 -11.95 -21.36 14.60
N ASP A 83 -11.66 -22.66 14.79
CA ASP A 83 -10.64 -23.39 14.02
C ASP A 83 -9.19 -22.89 14.22
N GLY A 84 -8.90 -22.30 15.38
CA GLY A 84 -7.55 -21.84 15.74
C GLY A 84 -7.10 -20.58 15.01
N LYS A 85 -8.04 -19.89 14.34
CA LYS A 85 -7.81 -18.59 13.71
C LYS A 85 -8.06 -17.47 14.70
N ALA A 86 -7.57 -16.29 14.36
CA ALA A 86 -7.93 -15.05 15.02
C ALA A 86 -8.28 -13.99 13.97
N SER A 87 -8.86 -12.90 14.43
CA SER A 87 -9.10 -11.69 13.67
C SER A 87 -8.39 -10.50 14.33
N LEU A 88 -7.95 -9.56 13.50
CA LEU A 88 -7.37 -8.29 13.88
C LEU A 88 -8.20 -7.19 13.21
N THR A 89 -8.69 -6.25 14.02
CA THR A 89 -9.56 -5.17 13.56
C THR A 89 -8.99 -3.83 14.00
N LEU A 90 -9.13 -2.82 13.13
CA LEU A 90 -8.78 -1.43 13.39
C LEU A 90 -9.96 -0.55 12.95
N ASP A 91 -10.49 0.24 13.86
CA ASP A 91 -11.52 1.25 13.56
C ASP A 91 -10.87 2.50 12.95
N LEU A 92 -11.46 3.01 11.87
CA LEU A 92 -10.95 4.14 11.10
C LEU A 92 -11.83 5.37 11.27
N GLY A 93 -11.25 6.56 11.08
CA GLY A 93 -11.96 7.84 11.13
C GLY A 93 -11.60 8.73 12.32
N ASP A 94 -10.80 8.24 13.26
CA ASP A 94 -10.24 9.03 14.37
C ASP A 94 -8.75 8.64 14.64
N LEU A 95 -8.05 8.16 13.60
CA LEU A 95 -6.63 7.85 13.76
C LEU A 95 -5.80 9.13 13.65
N PRO A 96 -4.70 9.26 14.41
CA PRO A 96 -3.78 10.39 14.32
C PRO A 96 -3.26 10.64 12.90
N THR A 97 -3.21 9.61 12.07
CA THR A 97 -2.71 9.64 10.70
C THR A 97 -3.77 9.94 9.64
N ASP A 98 -5.07 9.93 9.98
CA ASP A 98 -6.15 10.11 9.00
C ASP A 98 -6.05 11.48 8.30
N ALA A 99 -5.68 12.52 9.03
CA ALA A 99 -5.44 13.85 8.46
C ALA A 99 -4.30 13.86 7.42
N VAL A 100 -3.26 13.04 7.62
CA VAL A 100 -2.15 12.94 6.67
C VAL A 100 -2.60 12.26 5.38
N VAL A 101 -3.38 11.18 5.50
CA VAL A 101 -3.92 10.44 4.36
C VAL A 101 -4.85 11.34 3.53
N GLN A 102 -5.77 12.06 4.20
CA GLN A 102 -6.67 13.01 3.54
C GLN A 102 -5.92 14.16 2.83
N VAL A 103 -4.85 14.70 3.44
CA VAL A 103 -4.01 15.74 2.82
C VAL A 103 -3.26 15.21 1.58
N ALA A 104 -2.92 13.92 1.56
CA ALA A 104 -2.31 13.29 0.39
C ALA A 104 -3.33 13.03 -0.74
N GLY A 105 -4.62 13.17 -0.47
CA GLY A 105 -5.70 13.00 -1.44
C GLY A 105 -6.33 11.61 -1.44
N ASP A 106 -5.90 10.74 -0.52
CA ASP A 106 -6.48 9.40 -0.31
C ASP A 106 -7.53 9.47 0.83
N GLU A 107 -8.47 8.54 0.82
CA GLU A 107 -9.43 8.33 1.89
C GLU A 107 -8.90 7.28 2.88
N PRO A 108 -8.83 7.58 4.18
CA PRO A 108 -8.38 6.64 5.21
C PRO A 108 -9.46 5.60 5.52
N ASN A 109 -9.84 4.80 4.52
CA ASN A 109 -10.84 3.75 4.59
C ASN A 109 -10.22 2.35 4.65
N GLY A 110 -11.04 1.32 4.83
CA GLY A 110 -10.60 -0.07 4.95
C GLY A 110 -9.75 -0.51 3.75
N ALA A 111 -10.16 -0.13 2.53
CA ALA A 111 -9.45 -0.47 1.30
C ALA A 111 -8.05 0.17 1.21
N PHE A 112 -7.90 1.40 1.72
CA PHE A 112 -6.59 2.04 1.86
C PHE A 112 -5.69 1.25 2.81
N TRP A 113 -6.21 0.83 3.96
CA TRP A 113 -5.44 0.07 4.94
C TRP A 113 -5.09 -1.35 4.47
N GLU A 114 -5.91 -1.98 3.63
CA GLU A 114 -5.54 -3.22 2.94
C GLU A 114 -4.38 -3.02 1.97
N GLY A 115 -4.38 -1.92 1.20
CA GLY A 115 -3.26 -1.58 0.33
C GLY A 115 -1.99 -1.29 1.12
N VAL A 116 -2.10 -0.58 2.24
CA VAL A 116 -0.97 -0.36 3.18
C VAL A 116 -0.43 -1.71 3.68
N ALA A 117 -1.29 -2.60 4.19
CA ALA A 117 -0.90 -3.92 4.68
C ALA A 117 -0.21 -4.75 3.58
N SER A 118 -0.76 -4.73 2.36
CA SER A 118 -0.21 -5.42 1.20
C SER A 118 1.14 -4.86 0.75
N TYR A 119 1.33 -3.54 0.86
CA TYR A 119 2.57 -2.88 0.48
C TYR A 119 3.70 -3.11 1.50
N VAL A 120 3.43 -3.00 2.80
CA VAL A 120 4.46 -3.16 3.84
C VAL A 120 4.73 -4.62 4.22
N ALA A 121 3.80 -5.50 3.92
CA ALA A 121 3.85 -6.89 4.34
C ALA A 121 3.26 -7.84 3.28
N PRO A 122 3.76 -7.83 2.03
CA PRO A 122 3.15 -8.60 0.93
C PRO A 122 3.09 -10.12 1.22
N ALA A 123 4.12 -10.66 1.88
CA ALA A 123 4.15 -12.08 2.24
C ALA A 123 3.17 -12.45 3.38
N LEU A 124 2.82 -11.51 4.26
CA LEU A 124 1.78 -11.70 5.27
C LEU A 124 0.40 -11.54 4.63
N ALA A 125 0.22 -10.48 3.83
CA ALA A 125 -1.02 -10.20 3.11
C ALA A 125 -1.47 -11.37 2.22
N ALA A 126 -0.54 -12.06 1.56
CA ALA A 126 -0.86 -13.23 0.73
C ALA A 126 -1.35 -14.47 1.52
N ARG A 127 -1.18 -14.50 2.85
CA ARG A 127 -1.56 -15.61 3.73
C ARG A 127 -2.76 -15.29 4.61
N LEU A 128 -3.09 -14.02 4.74
CA LEU A 128 -4.19 -13.51 5.55
C LEU A 128 -5.39 -13.22 4.66
N ASP A 129 -6.58 -13.33 5.22
CA ASP A 129 -7.83 -13.02 4.53
C ASP A 129 -8.31 -11.65 5.00
N MET A 130 -8.31 -10.68 4.09
CA MET A 130 -8.68 -9.29 4.36
C MET A 130 -10.14 -9.08 3.93
N ASP A 131 -10.93 -8.52 4.84
CA ASP A 131 -12.36 -8.24 4.63
C ASP A 131 -12.68 -6.85 5.20
N SER A 132 -11.92 -5.85 4.76
CA SER A 132 -12.06 -4.49 5.26
C SER A 132 -13.24 -3.80 4.61
N GLU A 133 -14.04 -3.10 5.41
CA GLU A 133 -15.24 -2.41 4.96
C GLU A 133 -15.18 -0.94 5.38
N GLY A 134 -15.32 -0.01 4.43
CA GLY A 134 -15.58 1.41 4.70
C GLY A 134 -14.69 2.00 5.80
N SER A 135 -15.22 2.12 7.02
CA SER A 135 -14.55 2.67 8.21
C SER A 135 -13.81 1.65 9.07
N MET A 136 -13.55 0.44 8.58
CA MET A 136 -12.95 -0.64 9.35
C MET A 136 -11.94 -1.39 8.50
N PHE A 137 -10.73 -1.55 9.04
CA PHE A 137 -9.77 -2.52 8.53
C PHE A 137 -9.95 -3.82 9.32
N ALA A 138 -10.17 -4.93 8.62
CA ALA A 138 -10.38 -6.23 9.23
C ALA A 138 -9.63 -7.32 8.46
N VAL A 139 -8.92 -8.16 9.21
CA VAL A 139 -8.11 -9.24 8.65
C VAL A 139 -8.15 -10.45 9.56
N CYS A 140 -8.26 -11.64 8.99
CA CYS A 140 -8.27 -12.90 9.73
C CYS A 140 -7.22 -13.89 9.24
N GLY A 141 -6.78 -14.77 10.13
CA GLY A 141 -5.74 -15.76 9.85
C GLY A 141 -5.07 -16.28 11.11
N ASP A 142 -3.85 -16.79 10.95
CA ASP A 142 -3.05 -17.29 12.06
C ASP A 142 -2.66 -16.15 13.02
N ARG A 143 -2.82 -16.39 14.33
CA ARG A 143 -2.54 -15.40 15.37
C ARG A 143 -1.14 -14.79 15.26
N THR A 144 -0.14 -15.62 15.00
CA THR A 144 1.26 -15.18 14.88
C THR A 144 1.50 -14.30 13.65
N ASP A 145 0.79 -14.54 12.54
CA ASP A 145 0.88 -13.68 11.36
C ASP A 145 0.16 -12.34 11.61
N LEU A 146 -0.96 -12.34 12.32
CA LEU A 146 -1.68 -11.12 12.70
C LEU A 146 -0.89 -10.25 13.69
N GLU A 147 -0.18 -10.85 14.63
CA GLU A 147 0.70 -10.12 15.55
C GLU A 147 1.85 -9.44 14.80
N GLN A 148 2.48 -10.15 13.87
CA GLN A 148 3.51 -9.56 13.00
C GLN A 148 2.96 -8.45 12.11
N LEU A 149 1.72 -8.58 11.63
CA LEU A 149 1.08 -7.53 10.84
C LEU A 149 0.82 -6.29 11.71
N ARG A 150 0.27 -6.46 12.91
CA ARG A 150 0.06 -5.37 13.87
C ARG A 150 1.36 -4.62 14.16
N GLU A 151 2.46 -5.32 14.42
CA GLU A 151 3.75 -4.67 14.70
C GLU A 151 4.23 -3.77 13.56
N ARG A 152 3.92 -4.11 12.31
CA ARG A 152 4.26 -3.31 11.14
C ARG A 152 3.31 -2.12 10.93
N LEU A 153 2.03 -2.30 11.25
CA LEU A 153 1.01 -1.26 11.07
C LEU A 153 0.97 -0.27 12.24
N GLN A 154 1.32 -0.68 13.46
CA GLN A 154 1.25 0.15 14.66
C GLN A 154 1.95 1.52 14.50
N PRO A 155 3.20 1.60 13.99
CA PRO A 155 3.84 2.90 13.78
C PRO A 155 3.12 3.77 12.75
N LEU A 156 2.49 3.16 11.75
CA LEU A 156 1.75 3.86 10.70
C LEU A 156 0.42 4.41 11.20
N VAL A 157 -0.15 3.82 12.24
CA VAL A 157 -1.36 4.30 12.93
C VAL A 157 -1.03 5.40 13.94
N ASP A 158 0.06 5.26 14.69
CA ASP A 158 0.37 6.18 15.79
C ASP A 158 1.18 7.40 15.34
N GLN A 159 1.94 7.30 14.25
CA GLN A 159 2.94 8.30 13.87
C GLN A 159 2.67 8.89 12.48
N PRO A 160 2.11 10.12 12.41
CA PRO A 160 1.87 10.84 11.16
C PRO A 160 3.09 10.89 10.24
N ALA A 161 4.29 11.09 10.79
CA ALA A 161 5.53 11.14 10.00
C ALA A 161 5.87 9.79 9.33
N ALA A 162 5.58 8.66 9.99
CA ALA A 162 5.79 7.34 9.40
C ALA A 162 4.81 7.09 8.25
N MET A 163 3.54 7.49 8.41
CA MET A 163 2.54 7.44 7.34
C MET A 163 2.95 8.33 6.16
N THR A 164 3.35 9.59 6.40
CA THR A 164 3.86 10.47 5.33
C THR A 164 5.01 9.84 4.57
N GLY A 165 5.99 9.26 5.27
CA GLY A 165 7.12 8.58 4.65
C GLY A 165 6.70 7.36 3.83
N LEU A 166 5.66 6.64 4.24
CA LEU A 166 5.11 5.52 3.48
C LEU A 166 4.42 5.99 2.20
N LEU A 167 3.57 7.01 2.28
CA LEU A 167 2.87 7.58 1.11
C LEU A 167 3.87 8.06 0.04
N GLN A 168 4.94 8.73 0.46
CA GLN A 168 6.02 9.17 -0.43
C GLN A 168 6.73 8.00 -1.12
N ARG A 169 6.98 6.90 -0.41
CA ARG A 169 7.61 5.70 -0.99
C ARG A 169 6.67 5.01 -1.98
N ALA A 170 5.40 4.81 -1.61
CA ALA A 170 4.41 4.21 -2.50
C ALA A 170 4.25 5.02 -3.78
N GLN A 171 4.20 6.36 -3.69
CA GLN A 171 4.19 7.25 -4.84
C GLN A 171 5.45 7.13 -5.71
N ALA A 172 6.64 7.07 -5.11
CA ALA A 172 7.89 6.89 -5.84
C ALA A 172 7.98 5.54 -6.57
N ASP A 173 7.39 4.50 -5.98
CA ASP A 173 7.30 3.16 -6.57
C ASP A 173 6.16 3.04 -7.60
N GLY A 174 5.31 4.07 -7.74
CA GLY A 174 4.13 4.06 -8.62
C GLY A 174 3.02 3.12 -8.13
N VAL A 175 2.97 2.83 -6.83
CA VAL A 175 1.98 1.96 -6.20
C VAL A 175 0.83 2.81 -5.65
N LEU A 176 -0.40 2.44 -6.00
CA LEU A 176 -1.61 2.98 -5.39
C LEU A 176 -1.99 2.17 -4.16
N LEU A 177 -2.29 2.85 -3.05
CA LEU A 177 -2.65 2.21 -1.78
C LEU A 177 -4.16 2.10 -1.60
N GLU A 178 -4.95 2.94 -2.26
CA GLU A 178 -6.40 2.72 -2.32
C GLU A 178 -6.73 1.54 -3.24
N GLY A 179 -7.47 0.57 -2.70
CA GLY A 179 -8.25 -0.44 -3.42
C GLY A 179 -7.60 -1.00 -4.68
N TYR A 180 -6.93 -2.15 -4.53
CA TYR A 180 -6.52 -3.08 -5.61
C TYR A 180 -6.31 -2.43 -6.98
N GLY A 181 -5.04 -2.19 -7.33
CA GLY A 181 -4.61 -1.69 -8.63
C GLY A 181 -5.47 -2.20 -9.78
N ARG A 182 -6.06 -1.24 -10.52
CA ARG A 182 -6.74 -1.51 -11.79
C ARG A 182 -5.87 -2.26 -12.78
#